data_AF-A0A7S7Q1J3-F1
#
_entry.id   AF-A0A7S7Q1J3-F1
#
_cell.length_a   1.000
_cell.length_b   1.000
_cell.length_c   1.000
_cell.angle_alpha   90.00
_cell.angle_beta   90.00
_cell.angle_gamma   90.00
#
_symmetry.space_group_name_H-M   'P 1'
#
loop_
_entity.id
_entity.type
_entity.pdbx_description
1 polymer ?
#
loop_
_entity_poly.entity_id
_entity_poly.type
_entity_poly.pdbx_seq_one_letter_code
_entity_poly.pdbx_strand_id
1 'polypeptide(L)'
;MTPTVFPSTSPSLARELARIGLSLNTFTQWYWKTDLHNLLHFLSLRADAHAQYEIRAYAEAVMSILQKWVPLTYEAFLDYRLNAATLSAQAIDVVRRRLRGEVVDFGRSGLSKREWVELSAIFDH
;
A
#
# COMPACT_ATOMS: atom_id res chain seq x y z
N MET A 1 -19.53 56.71 -30.18
CA MET A 1 -18.89 55.53 -29.55
C MET A 1 -19.43 55.41 -28.15
N THR A 2 -20.51 54.65 -27.98
CA THR A 2 -21.08 54.35 -26.66
C THR A 2 -20.20 53.27 -26.02
N PRO A 3 -19.76 53.44 -24.76
CA PRO A 3 -18.99 52.40 -24.09
C PRO A 3 -19.94 51.23 -23.81
N THR A 4 -19.61 50.06 -24.32
CA THR A 4 -20.30 48.81 -23.97
C THR A 4 -20.03 48.54 -22.48
N VAL A 5 -21.01 48.85 -21.63
CA VAL A 5 -20.99 48.48 -20.21
C VAL A 5 -21.28 46.99 -20.12
N PHE A 6 -20.27 46.19 -19.75
CA PHE A 6 -20.51 44.79 -19.40
C PHE A 6 -21.41 44.75 -18.15
N PRO A 7 -22.55 44.05 -18.18
CA PRO A 7 -23.41 43.93 -17.01
C PRO A 7 -22.62 43.23 -15.88
N SER A 8 -22.54 43.86 -14.72
CA SER A 8 -21.67 43.46 -13.60
C SER A 8 -22.17 42.23 -12.80
N THR A 9 -23.09 41.44 -13.36
CA THR A 9 -23.76 40.35 -12.64
C THR A 9 -24.09 39.19 -13.58
N SER A 10 -23.07 38.50 -14.08
CA SER A 10 -23.24 37.09 -14.41
C SER A 10 -23.22 36.31 -13.09
N PRO A 11 -24.17 35.39 -12.82
CA PRO A 11 -24.11 34.57 -11.61
C PRO A 11 -22.82 33.73 -11.66
N SER A 12 -21.85 34.06 -10.81
CA SER A 12 -20.63 33.28 -10.68
C SER A 12 -21.00 31.88 -10.18
N LEU A 13 -20.52 30.85 -10.87
CA LEU A 13 -20.74 29.46 -10.46
C LEU A 13 -20.27 29.24 -9.01
N ALA A 14 -21.07 28.54 -8.20
CA ALA A 14 -20.68 28.20 -6.84
C ALA A 14 -19.39 27.35 -6.83
N ARG A 15 -18.49 27.59 -5.87
CA ARG A 15 -17.18 26.92 -5.80
C ARG A 15 -17.30 25.39 -5.75
N GLU A 16 -18.36 24.88 -5.14
CA GLU A 16 -18.63 23.44 -5.03
C GLU A 16 -18.97 22.78 -6.37
N LEU A 17 -19.58 23.53 -7.30
CA LEU A 17 -19.83 23.07 -8.67
C LEU A 17 -18.60 23.25 -9.54
N ALA A 18 -17.87 24.36 -9.36
CA ALA A 18 -16.63 24.61 -10.07
C ALA A 18 -15.55 23.55 -9.80
N ARG A 19 -15.49 22.98 -8.58
CA ARG A 19 -14.48 21.97 -8.22
C ARG A 19 -14.61 20.63 -8.96
N ILE A 20 -15.78 20.35 -9.57
CA ILE A 20 -16.03 19.09 -10.30
C ILE A 20 -15.08 18.95 -11.50
N GLY A 21 -14.69 20.07 -12.11
CA GLY A 21 -13.74 20.09 -13.23
C GLY A 21 -12.27 19.92 -12.83
N LEU A 22 -11.95 19.86 -11.54
CA LEU A 22 -10.58 19.66 -11.07
C LEU A 22 -10.17 18.19 -11.24
N SER A 23 -8.92 17.97 -11.69
CA SER A 23 -8.34 16.65 -11.81
C SER A 23 -7.94 16.05 -10.47
N LEU A 24 -7.82 14.72 -10.40
CA LEU A 24 -7.50 13.96 -9.19
C LEU A 24 -6.10 14.23 -8.61
N ASN A 25 -5.21 14.88 -9.36
CA ASN A 25 -3.88 15.32 -8.90
C ASN A 25 -3.93 16.64 -8.11
N THR A 26 -5.10 17.21 -7.86
CA THR A 26 -5.26 18.42 -7.07
C THR A 26 -4.83 18.14 -5.63
N PHE A 27 -3.82 18.86 -5.15
CA PHE A 27 -3.36 18.73 -3.77
C PHE A 27 -4.44 19.14 -2.78
N THR A 28 -4.53 18.36 -1.71
CA THR A 28 -5.38 18.64 -0.56
C THR A 28 -4.58 18.40 0.71
N GLN A 29 -5.08 18.94 1.82
CA GLN A 29 -4.49 18.78 3.14
C GLN A 29 -5.57 18.25 4.07
N TRP A 30 -5.19 17.33 4.95
CA TRP A 30 -6.08 16.81 5.97
C TRP A 30 -5.30 16.53 7.26
N TYR A 31 -6.00 16.57 8.38
CA TYR A 31 -5.48 16.05 9.63
C TYR A 31 -5.77 14.56 9.71
N TRP A 32 -4.73 13.77 9.97
CA TRP A 32 -4.85 12.33 10.16
C TRP A 32 -4.42 11.94 11.56
N LYS A 33 -5.33 11.28 12.29
CA LYS A 33 -5.08 10.71 13.61
C LYS A 33 -5.41 9.22 13.56
N THR A 34 -4.48 8.40 14.04
CA THR A 34 -4.64 6.94 14.16
C THR A 34 -3.85 6.46 15.38
N ASP A 35 -4.25 5.33 15.94
CA ASP A 35 -3.39 4.58 16.86
C ASP A 35 -2.27 3.85 16.11
N LEU A 36 -1.30 3.35 16.88
CA LEU A 36 -0.11 2.69 16.38
C LEU A 36 -0.42 1.37 15.67
N HIS A 37 -1.36 0.56 16.16
CA HIS A 37 -1.67 -0.74 15.55
C HIS A 37 -2.22 -0.56 14.14
N ASN A 38 -3.18 0.34 13.97
CA ASN A 38 -3.76 0.66 12.66
C ASN A 38 -2.76 1.35 11.73
N LEU A 39 -1.84 2.15 12.28
CA LEU A 39 -0.75 2.75 11.50
C LEU A 39 0.17 1.68 10.91
N LEU A 40 0.59 0.70 11.70
CA LEU A 40 1.43 -0.40 11.23
C LEU A 40 0.71 -1.22 10.15
N HIS A 41 -0.59 -1.47 10.30
CA HIS A 41 -1.37 -2.13 9.27
C HIS A 41 -1.44 -1.30 7.97
N PHE A 42 -1.71 -0.01 8.07
CA PHE A 42 -1.68 0.89 6.91
C PHE A 42 -0.33 0.83 6.19
N LEU A 43 0.78 0.91 6.93
CA LEU A 43 2.12 0.83 6.37
C LEU A 43 2.38 -0.51 5.68
N SER A 44 1.91 -1.64 6.26
CA SER A 44 2.06 -2.96 5.63
C SER A 44 1.39 -3.07 4.26
N LEU A 45 0.31 -2.30 4.03
CA LEU A 45 -0.41 -2.30 2.75
C LEU A 45 0.14 -1.28 1.76
N ARG A 46 0.73 -0.18 2.25
CA ARG A 46 1.13 0.97 1.41
C ARG A 46 2.64 1.04 1.13
N ALA A 47 3.45 0.35 1.93
CA ALA A 47 4.87 0.16 1.64
C ALA A 47 5.13 -0.97 0.61
N ASP A 48 4.10 -1.75 0.27
CA ASP A 48 4.19 -2.85 -0.69
C ASP A 48 4.57 -2.36 -2.11
N ALA A 49 5.36 -3.15 -2.83
CA ALA A 49 5.81 -2.82 -4.19
C ALA A 49 4.66 -2.69 -5.21
N HIS A 50 3.56 -3.41 -4.99
CA HIS A 50 2.34 -3.36 -5.81
C HIS A 50 1.47 -2.13 -5.51
N ALA A 51 1.74 -1.39 -4.43
CA ALA A 51 1.06 -0.14 -4.15
C ALA A 51 1.48 0.95 -5.15
N GLN A 52 0.57 1.89 -5.41
CA GLN A 52 0.85 3.04 -6.27
C GLN A 52 2.02 3.86 -5.71
N TYR A 53 2.91 4.34 -6.58
CA TYR A 53 4.16 5.00 -6.17
C TYR A 53 3.93 6.17 -5.22
N GLU A 54 2.93 7.03 -5.51
CA GLU A 54 2.67 8.23 -4.72
C GLU A 54 2.33 7.90 -3.27
N ILE A 55 1.48 6.89 -3.01
CA ILE A 55 1.14 6.52 -1.63
C ILE A 55 2.30 5.80 -0.93
N ARG A 56 3.15 5.09 -1.69
CA ARG A 56 4.36 4.46 -1.14
C ARG A 56 5.36 5.51 -0.66
N ALA A 57 5.57 6.60 -1.40
CA ALA A 57 6.43 7.70 -0.95
C ALA A 57 5.93 8.34 0.37
N TYR A 58 4.61 8.46 0.55
CA TYR A 58 4.05 8.87 1.85
C TYR A 58 4.30 7.83 2.95
N ALA A 59 4.13 6.53 2.65
CA ALA A 59 4.39 5.47 3.60
C ALA A 59 5.86 5.44 4.04
N GLU A 60 6.81 5.63 3.13
CA GLU A 60 8.25 5.74 3.43
C GLU A 60 8.56 6.91 4.37
N ALA A 61 7.98 8.09 4.10
CA ALA A 61 8.14 9.26 4.97
C ALA A 61 7.62 8.97 6.39
N VAL A 62 6.43 8.37 6.50
CA VAL A 62 5.84 7.98 7.80
C VAL A 62 6.66 6.89 8.49
N MET A 63 7.23 5.95 7.74
CA MET A 63 8.13 4.93 8.26
C MET A 63 9.36 5.54 8.94
N SER A 64 9.93 6.59 8.35
CA SER A 64 11.07 7.31 8.95
C SER A 64 10.71 8.01 10.28
N ILE A 65 9.46 8.43 10.43
CA ILE A 65 8.94 9.00 11.69
C ILE A 65 8.78 7.86 12.70
N LEU A 66 8.16 6.75 12.31
CA LEU A 66 7.98 5.57 13.16
C LEU A 66 9.31 5.08 13.75
N GLN A 67 10.35 4.96 12.92
CA GLN A 67 11.70 4.57 13.33
C GLN A 67 12.27 5.51 14.41
N LYS A 68 12.06 6.82 14.27
CA LYS A 68 12.59 7.82 15.22
C LYS A 68 11.85 7.83 16.55
N TRP A 69 10.54 7.63 16.54
CA TRP A 69 9.69 7.77 17.73
C TRP A 69 9.50 6.47 18.52
N VAL A 70 9.39 5.33 17.84
CA VAL A 70 9.13 4.02 18.44
C VAL A 70 10.04 2.93 17.84
N PRO A 71 11.37 3.05 17.99
CA PRO A 71 12.35 2.21 17.30
C PRO A 71 12.16 0.70 17.55
N LEU A 72 11.87 0.30 18.79
CA LEU A 72 11.64 -1.12 19.12
C LEU A 72 10.44 -1.71 18.39
N THR A 73 9.35 -0.94 18.26
CA THR A 73 8.17 -1.37 17.52
C THR A 73 8.43 -1.35 16.02
N TYR A 74 9.22 -0.39 15.53
CA TYR A 74 9.63 -0.34 14.13
C TYR A 74 10.43 -1.58 13.73
N GLU A 75 11.44 -1.97 14.51
CA GLU A 75 12.22 -3.19 14.28
C GLU A 75 11.33 -4.44 14.28
N ALA A 76 10.51 -4.61 15.33
CA ALA A 76 9.57 -5.74 15.39
C ALA A 76 8.57 -5.76 14.23
N PHE A 77 8.15 -4.59 13.74
CA PHE A 77 7.27 -4.49 12.59
C PHE A 77 7.98 -4.92 11.30
N LEU A 78 9.24 -4.54 11.10
CA LEU A 78 10.00 -5.01 9.95
C LEU A 78 10.16 -6.54 9.97
N ASP A 79 10.59 -7.08 11.11
CA ASP A 79 10.94 -8.50 11.23
C ASP A 79 9.72 -9.43 11.13
N TYR A 80 8.64 -9.08 11.81
CA TYR A 80 7.50 -9.99 11.99
C TYR A 80 6.28 -9.64 11.13
N ARG A 81 6.28 -8.50 10.43
CA ARG A 81 5.16 -8.09 9.57
C ARG A 81 5.60 -7.76 8.16
N LEU A 82 6.48 -6.77 7.96
CA LEU A 82 6.77 -6.24 6.63
C LEU A 82 7.61 -7.22 5.79
N ASN A 83 8.62 -7.85 6.41
CA ASN A 83 9.51 -8.79 5.74
C ASN A 83 9.14 -10.25 6.03
N ALA A 84 8.02 -10.49 6.71
CA ALA A 84 7.55 -11.83 7.03
C ALA A 84 6.66 -12.38 5.92
N ALA A 85 6.79 -13.67 5.64
CA ALA A 85 5.90 -14.39 4.75
C ALA A 85 4.87 -15.20 5.53
N THR A 86 3.60 -15.13 5.12
CA THR A 86 2.55 -16.02 5.65
C THR A 86 2.36 -17.18 4.67
N LEU A 87 2.49 -18.41 5.17
CA LEU A 87 2.34 -19.61 4.38
C LEU A 87 1.03 -20.32 4.72
N SER A 88 0.28 -20.73 3.68
CA SER A 88 -0.88 -21.60 3.86
C SER A 88 -0.45 -23.00 4.33
N ALA A 89 -1.39 -23.77 4.89
CA ALA A 89 -1.08 -25.12 5.37
C ALA A 89 -0.50 -26.02 4.25
N GLN A 90 -0.98 -25.86 3.03
CA GLN A 90 -0.48 -26.56 1.84
C GLN A 90 0.94 -26.08 1.46
N ALA A 91 1.20 -24.77 1.52
CA ALA A 91 2.52 -24.22 1.25
C ALA A 91 3.56 -24.73 2.26
N ILE A 92 3.16 -24.83 3.54
CA ILE A 92 4.01 -25.43 4.59
C ILE A 92 4.32 -26.90 4.27
N ASP A 93 3.36 -27.69 3.78
CA ASP A 93 3.60 -29.08 3.38
C ASP A 93 4.62 -29.18 2.22
N VAL A 94 4.46 -28.33 1.21
CA VAL A 94 5.42 -28.23 0.10
C VAL A 94 6.83 -27.92 0.62
N VAL A 95 6.97 -26.95 1.52
CA VAL A 95 8.27 -26.60 2.13
C VAL A 95 8.84 -27.79 2.91
N ARG A 96 8.03 -28.48 3.72
CA ARG A 96 8.49 -29.67 4.47
C ARG A 96 8.99 -30.79 3.55
N ARG A 97 8.29 -31.05 2.45
CA ARG A 97 8.67 -32.07 1.46
C ARG A 97 9.97 -31.69 0.75
N ARG A 98 10.10 -30.42 0.34
CA ARG A 98 11.36 -29.90 -0.24
C ARG A 98 12.54 -30.01 0.73
N LEU A 99 12.34 -29.69 2.02
CA LEU A 99 13.39 -29.84 3.05
C LEU A 99 13.82 -31.30 3.27
N ARG A 100 12.98 -32.28 2.92
CA ARG A 100 13.32 -33.72 2.92
C ARG A 100 14.03 -34.17 1.64
N GLY A 101 14.28 -33.27 0.69
CA GLY A 101 14.91 -33.57 -0.60
C GLY A 101 13.93 -34.04 -1.68
N GLU A 102 12.62 -33.96 -1.46
CA GLU A 102 11.63 -34.31 -2.47
C GLU A 102 11.53 -33.23 -3.54
N VAL A 103 11.47 -33.64 -4.81
CA VAL A 103 11.14 -32.74 -5.92
C VAL A 103 9.63 -32.57 -5.98
N VAL A 104 9.16 -31.38 -5.56
CA VAL A 104 7.75 -30.99 -5.63
C VAL A 104 7.56 -29.99 -6.75
N ASP A 105 6.73 -30.36 -7.73
CA ASP A 105 6.26 -29.52 -8.83
C ASP A 105 4.86 -28.97 -8.54
N PHE A 106 4.40 -28.02 -9.36
CA PHE A 106 3.07 -27.41 -9.21
C PHE A 106 1.95 -28.47 -9.18
N GLY A 107 2.02 -29.49 -10.06
CA GLY A 107 1.02 -30.55 -10.15
C GLY A 107 0.90 -31.41 -8.88
N ARG A 108 1.98 -31.57 -8.11
CA ARG A 108 2.00 -32.36 -6.86
C ARG A 108 1.98 -31.49 -5.59
N SER A 109 1.83 -30.17 -5.74
CA SER A 109 1.86 -29.21 -4.64
C SER A 109 0.53 -29.07 -3.91
N GLY A 110 -0.59 -29.31 -4.60
CA GLY A 110 -1.93 -29.04 -4.07
C GLY A 110 -2.28 -27.55 -3.94
N LEU A 111 -1.38 -26.65 -4.35
CA LEU A 111 -1.56 -25.20 -4.30
C LEU A 111 -2.33 -24.67 -5.51
N SER A 112 -3.02 -23.55 -5.33
CA SER A 112 -3.51 -22.77 -6.46
C SER A 112 -2.33 -22.17 -7.26
N LYS A 113 -2.55 -21.82 -8.53
CA LYS A 113 -1.52 -21.19 -9.37
C LYS A 113 -0.95 -19.91 -8.73
N ARG A 114 -1.82 -19.14 -8.07
CA ARG A 114 -1.45 -17.91 -7.38
C ARG A 114 -0.53 -18.20 -6.20
N GLU A 115 -0.93 -19.09 -5.29
CA GLU A 115 -0.11 -19.45 -4.12
C GLU A 115 1.22 -20.09 -4.52
N TRP A 116 1.26 -20.85 -5.62
CA TRP A 116 2.50 -21.41 -6.14
C TRP A 116 3.50 -20.32 -6.55
N VAL A 117 3.01 -19.27 -7.24
CA VAL A 117 3.84 -18.12 -7.64
C VAL A 117 4.27 -17.32 -6.41
N GLU A 118 3.36 -17.05 -5.48
CA GLU A 118 3.68 -16.35 -4.22
C GLU A 118 4.73 -17.13 -3.40
N LEU A 119 4.56 -18.46 -3.27
CA LEU A 119 5.52 -19.32 -2.58
C LEU A 119 6.89 -19.33 -3.27
N SER A 120 6.93 -19.42 -4.59
CA SER A 120 8.19 -19.43 -5.34
C SER A 120 8.92 -18.09 -5.20
N ALA A 121 8.19 -16.98 -5.34
CA ALA A 121 8.72 -15.63 -5.19
C ALA A 121 9.37 -15.38 -3.81
N ILE A 122 8.88 -16.03 -2.74
CA ILE A 122 9.51 -15.92 -1.41
C ILE A 122 10.93 -16.48 -1.39
N PHE A 123 11.25 -17.49 -2.20
CA PHE A 123 12.54 -18.20 -2.18
C PHE A 123 13.45 -17.87 -3.37
N ASP A 124 12.95 -17.19 -4.40
CA ASP A 124 13.71 -16.84 -5.61
C ASP A 124 14.54 -15.54 -5.45
N HIS A 125 14.83 -15.13 -4.21
CA HIS A 125 15.60 -13.94 -3.84
C HIS A 125 17.00 -14.27 -3.33
#